data_AF-A0AAC9QVL1-F1
#
_entry.id   AF-A0AAC9QVL1-F1
#
_cell.length_a   1.000
_cell.length_b   1.000
_cell.length_c   1.000
_cell.angle_alpha   90.00
_cell.angle_beta   90.00
_cell.angle_gamma   90.00
#
_symmetry.space_group_name_H-M   'P 1'
#
loop_
_entity.id
_entity.type
_entity.pdbx_description
1 polymer ?
#
loop_
_entity_poly.entity_id
_entity_poly.type
_entity_poly.pdbx_seq_one_letter_code
_entity_poly.pdbx_strand_id
1 'polypeptide(L)'
;MNNQINEKQILEAVMKVLGENKNHKPQNNNTSILTESSKNGDLIDITEIDLRKELLIDHPQNGEMYLRLKGRTPARLGIGKAGPRYKTSTMLRIRADLAAARDAVQTMVSPEFIDDLKLPVVKTKAEDKAQYLLRPDLGRIFDEENTKIMKERLKQNPDVQIVIGDGLSSTAIEANIREILPALEQGLRSFGVDPGTPVFVEYSRVGAGDFIAEAVGAKLVLILIGERPGVASSESMSCYMTYNPKVGMMESGRTVISNIHQHGTPPSEAGAHIAELVNTMLREKKSGVDLVVDSNKTTVC
;
A
#
# COMPACT_ATOMS: atom_id res chain seq x y z
N MET A 1 41.36 6.49 66.02
CA MET A 1 40.51 5.85 67.04
C MET A 1 39.06 6.11 66.68
N ASN A 2 38.33 5.01 66.47
CA ASN A 2 36.88 4.82 66.44
C ASN A 2 35.98 5.88 65.80
N ASN A 3 35.74 5.71 64.49
CA ASN A 3 34.46 6.14 63.92
C ASN A 3 33.47 4.96 64.08
N GLN A 4 32.99 4.75 65.31
CA GLN A 4 31.87 3.86 65.56
C GLN A 4 30.63 4.53 64.98
N ILE A 5 30.31 4.19 63.74
CA ILE A 5 28.99 4.44 63.18
C ILE A 5 28.01 3.70 64.10
N ASN A 6 27.17 4.47 64.79
CA ASN A 6 26.26 3.96 65.80
C ASN A 6 25.22 3.06 65.10
N GLU A 7 25.09 1.82 65.56
CA GLU A 7 24.18 0.79 65.02
C GLU A 7 22.74 1.32 64.87
N LYS A 8 22.35 2.27 65.73
CA LYS A 8 21.07 2.98 65.70
C LYS A 8 20.88 3.83 64.44
N GLN A 9 21.93 4.47 63.91
CA GLN A 9 21.88 5.28 62.69
C GLN A 9 21.79 4.42 61.42
N ILE A 10 22.39 3.23 61.44
CA ILE A 10 22.28 2.26 60.34
C ILE A 10 20.86 1.69 60.29
N LEU A 11 20.29 1.33 61.46
CA LEU A 11 18.91 0.85 61.56
C LEU A 11 17.88 1.92 61.13
N GLU A 12 18.11 3.19 61.46
CA GLU A 12 17.26 4.31 61.00
C GLU A 12 17.32 4.50 59.48
N ALA A 13 18.52 4.45 58.90
CA ALA A 13 18.70 4.54 57.45
C ALA A 13 18.06 3.35 56.71
N VAL A 14 18.20 2.14 57.23
CA VAL A 14 17.59 0.92 56.67
C VAL A 14 16.07 0.97 56.79
N MET A 15 15.52 1.43 57.90
CA MET A 15 14.07 1.58 58.09
C MET A 15 13.48 2.70 57.21
N LYS A 16 14.25 3.77 56.94
CA LYS A 16 13.85 4.83 56.02
C LYS A 16 13.82 4.34 54.57
N VAL A 17 14.83 3.59 54.13
CA VAL A 17 14.88 2.95 52.81
C VAL A 17 13.79 1.88 52.66
N LEU A 18 13.50 1.10 53.70
CA LEU A 18 12.43 0.10 53.68
C LEU A 18 11.02 0.72 53.80
N GLY A 19 10.88 1.88 54.44
CA GLY A 19 9.65 2.66 54.53
C GLY A 19 9.31 3.36 53.21
N GLU A 20 10.31 3.89 52.52
CA GLU A 20 10.17 4.51 51.19
C GLU A 20 9.94 3.45 50.09
N ASN A 21 10.49 2.24 50.24
CA ASN A 21 10.29 1.13 49.30
C ASN A 21 8.93 0.40 49.41
N LYS A 22 8.08 0.72 50.40
CA LYS A 22 6.71 0.17 50.46
C LYS A 22 5.74 0.83 49.46
N ASN A 23 6.14 1.93 48.82
CA ASN A 23 5.33 2.61 47.80
C ASN A 23 5.73 2.32 46.35
N HIS A 24 6.74 1.48 46.10
CA HIS A 24 7.01 0.97 44.77
C HIS A 24 6.41 -0.43 44.59
N LYS A 25 5.11 -0.47 44.28
CA LYS A 25 4.58 -1.58 43.49
C LYS A 25 5.36 -1.60 42.17
N PRO A 26 5.82 -2.75 41.67
CA PRO A 26 6.19 -2.84 40.27
C PRO A 26 4.93 -2.48 39.47
N GLN A 27 4.96 -1.34 38.78
CA GLN A 27 3.95 -0.98 37.81
C GLN A 27 4.10 -1.94 36.63
N ASN A 28 3.49 -3.13 36.77
CA ASN A 28 3.11 -3.96 35.65
C ASN A 28 1.93 -3.27 34.95
N ASN A 29 2.19 -2.15 34.27
CA ASN A 29 1.17 -1.39 33.55
C ASN A 29 0.87 -1.95 32.15
N ASN A 30 1.45 -3.10 31.76
CA ASN A 30 1.24 -3.69 30.44
C ASN A 30 0.61 -5.09 30.48
N THR A 31 -0.05 -5.47 31.57
CA THR A 31 -0.82 -6.74 31.65
C THR A 31 -2.34 -6.54 31.61
N SER A 32 -2.82 -5.35 31.21
CA SER A 32 -4.23 -4.98 31.36
C SER A 32 -5.04 -4.74 30.08
N ILE A 33 -4.52 -4.98 28.87
CA ILE A 33 -5.37 -4.81 27.66
C ILE A 33 -6.32 -6.01 27.48
N LEU A 34 -6.02 -7.17 28.07
CA LEU A 34 -6.91 -8.35 28.05
C LEU A 34 -7.68 -8.57 29.37
N THR A 35 -7.40 -7.79 30.42
CA THR A 35 -8.13 -7.87 31.71
C THR A 35 -9.06 -6.69 31.98
N GLU A 36 -9.10 -5.68 31.10
CA GLU A 36 -10.29 -4.84 31.00
C GLU A 36 -11.35 -5.58 30.17
N SER A 37 -11.92 -6.62 30.76
CA SER A 37 -13.29 -7.00 30.43
C SER A 37 -14.12 -5.71 30.52
N SER A 38 -14.65 -5.27 29.39
CA SER A 38 -15.51 -4.10 29.26
C SER A 38 -16.42 -3.98 30.47
N LYS A 39 -16.37 -2.83 31.17
CA LYS A 39 -17.19 -2.54 32.36
C LYS A 39 -18.71 -2.71 32.14
N ASN A 40 -19.14 -3.00 30.90
CA ASN A 40 -20.53 -3.18 30.46
C ASN A 40 -20.85 -4.54 29.79
N GLY A 41 -19.91 -5.51 29.73
CA GLY A 41 -20.18 -6.82 29.11
C GLY A 41 -20.09 -6.87 27.58
N ASP A 42 -19.69 -5.78 26.93
CA ASP A 42 -19.46 -5.74 25.48
C ASP A 42 -18.15 -6.45 25.10
N LEU A 43 -18.19 -7.24 24.02
CA LEU A 43 -17.01 -7.88 23.46
C LEU A 43 -16.10 -6.81 22.81
N ILE A 44 -14.79 -6.86 23.10
CA ILE A 44 -13.80 -5.98 22.47
C ILE A 44 -13.69 -6.36 20.98
N ASP A 45 -13.82 -5.38 20.08
CA ASP A 45 -13.51 -5.60 18.67
C ASP A 45 -12.00 -5.76 18.50
N ILE A 46 -11.60 -6.99 18.18
CA ILE A 46 -10.20 -7.33 17.98
C ILE A 46 -9.57 -6.61 16.78
N THR A 47 -10.37 -6.10 15.84
CA THR A 47 -9.90 -5.40 14.63
C THR A 47 -9.49 -3.95 14.90
N GLU A 48 -10.09 -3.31 15.91
CA GLU A 48 -9.79 -1.94 16.31
C GLU A 48 -8.48 -1.80 17.12
N ILE A 49 -7.96 -2.92 17.62
CA ILE A 49 -6.71 -2.92 18.40
C ILE A 49 -5.54 -2.48 17.51
N ASP A 50 -4.85 -1.41 17.92
CA ASP A 50 -3.62 -0.94 17.30
C ASP A 50 -2.48 -1.94 17.56
N LEU A 51 -2.28 -2.80 16.55
CA LEU A 51 -1.26 -3.83 16.59
C LEU A 51 0.15 -3.26 16.77
N ARG A 52 0.43 -1.98 16.55
CA ARG A 52 1.78 -1.41 16.77
C ARG A 52 2.07 -1.16 18.24
N LYS A 53 1.04 -1.03 19.07
CA LYS A 53 1.14 -0.74 20.51
C LYS A 53 0.97 -1.96 21.40
N GLU A 54 0.45 -3.06 20.85
CA GLU A 54 0.24 -4.29 21.61
C GLU A 54 1.52 -5.12 21.74
N LEU A 55 1.84 -5.60 22.95
CA LEU A 55 2.91 -6.59 23.17
C LEU A 55 2.35 -7.80 23.92
N LEU A 56 2.26 -8.92 23.22
CA LEU A 56 1.71 -10.18 23.73
C LEU A 56 2.81 -11.17 24.16
N ILE A 57 4.08 -10.79 24.20
CA ILE A 57 5.17 -11.65 24.69
C ILE A 57 5.08 -11.77 26.21
N ASP A 58 5.10 -12.99 26.73
CA ASP A 58 5.15 -13.26 28.17
C ASP A 58 6.59 -12.99 28.69
N HIS A 59 6.71 -12.14 29.72
CA HIS A 59 7.98 -11.75 30.36
C HIS A 59 9.08 -11.26 29.38
N PRO A 60 8.86 -10.14 28.66
CA PRO A 60 9.86 -9.61 27.74
C PRO A 60 11.08 -9.10 28.53
N GLN A 61 12.28 -9.47 28.09
CA GLN A 61 13.55 -8.99 28.69
C GLN A 61 13.66 -7.47 28.68
N ASN A 62 13.22 -6.82 27.58
CA ASN A 62 13.12 -5.37 27.46
C ASN A 62 11.89 -5.00 26.62
N GLY A 63 10.74 -4.88 27.28
CA GLY A 63 9.46 -4.59 26.62
C GLY A 63 9.38 -3.20 25.99
N GLU A 64 9.99 -2.19 26.63
CA GLU A 64 9.97 -0.80 26.16
C GLU A 64 10.71 -0.64 24.83
N MET A 65 11.94 -1.17 24.74
CA MET A 65 12.70 -1.15 23.50
C MET A 65 12.01 -1.94 22.39
N TYR A 66 11.37 -3.06 22.73
CA TYR A 66 10.62 -3.85 21.75
C TYR A 66 9.46 -3.05 21.16
N LEU A 67 8.66 -2.39 22.00
CA LEU A 67 7.56 -1.53 21.55
C LEU A 67 8.05 -0.38 20.66
N ARG A 68 9.20 0.23 21.00
CA ARG A 68 9.81 1.27 20.18
C ARG A 68 10.19 0.76 18.78
N LEU A 69 10.77 -0.43 18.67
CA LEU A 69 11.09 -1.05 17.37
C LEU A 69 9.82 -1.44 16.62
N LYS A 70 8.86 -2.03 17.32
CA LYS A 70 7.58 -2.46 16.77
C LYS A 70 6.78 -1.29 16.20
N GLY A 71 6.80 -0.13 16.83
CA GLY A 71 6.15 1.09 16.33
C GLY A 71 6.66 1.57 14.95
N ARG A 72 7.81 1.07 14.49
CA ARG A 72 8.41 1.43 13.19
C ARG A 72 8.03 0.50 12.05
N THR A 73 7.27 -0.55 12.31
CA THR A 73 6.90 -1.53 11.27
C THR A 73 5.43 -1.91 11.36
N PRO A 74 4.73 -2.05 10.21
CA PRO A 74 3.39 -2.63 10.19
C PRO A 74 3.40 -4.16 10.41
N ALA A 75 4.57 -4.80 10.43
CA ALA A 75 4.69 -6.23 10.65
C ALA A 75 4.15 -6.65 12.03
N ARG A 76 3.50 -7.81 12.10
CA ARG A 76 2.89 -8.38 13.31
C ARG A 76 3.95 -8.99 14.24
N LEU A 77 4.83 -8.14 14.75
CA LEU A 77 5.84 -8.49 15.75
C LEU A 77 5.23 -8.53 17.16
N GLY A 78 5.91 -9.15 18.12
CA GLY A 78 5.49 -9.09 19.53
C GLY A 78 4.23 -9.89 19.87
N ILE A 79 3.77 -10.77 18.99
CA ILE A 79 2.51 -11.55 19.14
C ILE A 79 2.58 -12.69 20.17
N GLY A 80 3.76 -12.94 20.75
CA GLY A 80 3.97 -14.04 21.68
C GLY A 80 3.77 -15.42 21.05
N LYS A 81 3.61 -16.45 21.89
CA LYS A 81 3.37 -17.83 21.46
C LYS A 81 2.69 -18.65 22.55
N ALA A 82 1.98 -19.70 22.15
CA ALA A 82 1.54 -20.79 23.00
C ALA A 82 2.27 -22.07 22.54
N GLY A 83 3.32 -22.46 23.26
CA GLY A 83 4.26 -23.48 22.78
C GLY A 83 4.93 -23.03 21.46
N PRO A 84 4.86 -23.82 20.37
CA PRO A 84 5.33 -23.41 19.04
C PRO A 84 4.24 -22.73 18.17
N ARG A 85 3.06 -22.42 18.72
CA ARG A 85 1.91 -21.91 17.96
C ARG A 85 1.58 -20.45 18.32
N TYR A 86 0.75 -19.81 17.50
CA TYR A 86 0.19 -18.50 17.80
C TYR A 86 -0.68 -18.54 19.07
N LYS A 87 -0.75 -17.41 19.76
CA LYS A 87 -1.78 -17.18 20.76
C LYS A 87 -3.17 -17.13 20.09
N THR A 88 -4.21 -17.49 20.83
CA THR A 88 -5.59 -17.53 20.31
C THR A 88 -6.05 -16.17 19.79
N SER A 89 -5.75 -15.07 20.52
CA SER A 89 -6.06 -13.71 20.09
C SER A 89 -5.43 -13.35 18.75
N THR A 90 -4.14 -13.66 18.57
CA THR A 90 -3.44 -13.47 17.29
C THR A 90 -4.06 -14.30 16.17
N MET A 91 -4.42 -15.55 16.44
CA MET A 91 -5.08 -16.42 15.45
C MET A 91 -6.44 -15.84 15.02
N LEU A 92 -7.25 -15.35 15.97
CA LEU A 92 -8.53 -14.72 15.67
C LEU A 92 -8.35 -13.43 14.88
N ARG A 93 -7.40 -12.57 15.26
CA ARG A 93 -7.10 -11.34 14.54
C ARG A 93 -6.68 -11.62 13.09
N ILE A 94 -5.80 -12.58 12.85
CA ILE A 94 -5.40 -12.97 11.49
C ILE A 94 -6.61 -13.43 10.67
N ARG A 95 -7.56 -14.18 11.27
CA ARG A 95 -8.77 -14.62 10.57
C ARG A 95 -9.70 -13.46 10.23
N ALA A 96 -9.87 -12.51 11.14
CA ALA A 96 -10.69 -11.32 10.91
C ALA A 96 -10.10 -10.47 9.76
N ASP A 97 -8.81 -10.17 9.81
CA ASP A 97 -8.16 -9.38 8.77
C ASP A 97 -8.13 -10.12 7.41
N LEU A 98 -8.02 -11.46 7.42
CA LEU A 98 -8.11 -12.26 6.20
C LEU A 98 -9.52 -12.23 5.60
N ALA A 99 -10.57 -12.22 6.42
CA ALA A 99 -11.94 -12.08 5.94
C ALA A 99 -12.13 -10.72 5.25
N ALA A 100 -11.70 -9.63 5.90
CA ALA A 100 -11.74 -8.30 5.31
C ALA A 100 -10.95 -8.21 4.00
N ALA A 101 -9.74 -8.79 3.95
CA ALA A 101 -8.94 -8.83 2.73
C ALA A 101 -9.60 -9.63 1.60
N ARG A 102 -10.38 -10.67 1.92
CA ARG A 102 -11.14 -11.45 0.93
C ARG A 102 -12.31 -10.64 0.38
N ASP A 103 -13.02 -9.91 1.23
CA ASP A 103 -14.13 -9.05 0.81
C ASP A 103 -13.64 -7.91 -0.09
N ALA A 104 -12.49 -7.31 0.24
CA ALA A 104 -11.83 -6.29 -0.58
C ALA A 104 -11.47 -6.74 -2.01
N VAL A 105 -11.29 -8.05 -2.25
CA VAL A 105 -11.05 -8.56 -3.62
C VAL A 105 -12.34 -8.50 -4.46
N GLN A 106 -13.50 -8.56 -3.83
CA GLN A 106 -14.80 -8.55 -4.52
C GLN A 106 -15.35 -7.15 -4.74
N THR A 107 -14.78 -6.12 -4.13
CA THR A 107 -15.24 -4.74 -4.30
C THR A 107 -14.93 -4.23 -5.71
N MET A 108 -15.80 -3.34 -6.16
CA MET A 108 -15.67 -2.57 -7.39
C MET A 108 -15.46 -1.10 -7.03
N VAL A 109 -14.93 -0.32 -7.97
CA VAL A 109 -14.89 1.14 -7.81
C VAL A 109 -16.33 1.64 -7.90
N SER A 110 -16.71 2.53 -6.98
CA SER A 110 -18.06 3.09 -6.95
C SER A 110 -18.37 3.87 -8.24
N PRO A 111 -19.56 3.69 -8.85
CA PRO A 111 -19.95 4.45 -10.05
C PRO A 111 -19.86 5.96 -9.85
N GLU A 112 -20.24 6.44 -8.66
CA GLU A 112 -20.17 7.85 -8.31
C GLU A 112 -18.73 8.39 -8.34
N PHE A 113 -17.77 7.57 -7.95
CA PHE A 113 -16.36 7.92 -8.00
C PHE A 113 -15.85 7.99 -9.45
N ILE A 114 -16.25 7.04 -10.29
CA ILE A 114 -15.90 7.03 -11.71
C ILE A 114 -16.46 8.27 -12.42
N ASP A 115 -17.71 8.63 -12.14
CA ASP A 115 -18.36 9.83 -12.69
C ASP A 115 -17.65 11.12 -12.25
N ASP A 116 -17.19 11.19 -10.99
CA ASP A 116 -16.46 12.34 -10.46
C ASP A 116 -15.09 12.54 -11.13
N LEU A 117 -14.44 11.46 -11.59
CA LEU A 117 -13.19 11.55 -12.35
C LEU A 117 -13.38 12.18 -13.73
N LYS A 118 -14.59 12.13 -14.30
CA LYS A 118 -14.92 12.69 -15.64
C LYS A 118 -14.01 12.19 -16.76
N LEU A 119 -13.53 10.95 -16.64
CA LEU A 119 -12.68 10.29 -17.63
C LEU A 119 -13.51 9.41 -18.57
N PRO A 120 -13.07 9.18 -19.81
CA PRO A 120 -13.58 8.08 -20.60
C PRO A 120 -13.44 6.76 -19.84
N VAL A 121 -14.52 5.98 -19.83
CA VAL A 121 -14.56 4.64 -19.23
C VAL A 121 -14.65 3.62 -20.33
N VAL A 122 -13.84 2.58 -20.23
CA VAL A 122 -13.85 1.42 -21.12
C VAL A 122 -13.79 0.15 -20.28
N LYS A 123 -14.33 -0.93 -20.82
CA LYS A 123 -14.39 -2.24 -20.16
C LYS A 123 -13.65 -3.27 -20.99
N THR A 124 -12.85 -4.12 -20.35
CA THR A 124 -12.20 -5.25 -21.02
C THR A 124 -13.24 -6.32 -21.41
N LYS A 125 -12.82 -7.40 -22.07
CA LYS A 125 -13.72 -8.52 -22.41
C LYS A 125 -14.22 -9.32 -21.20
N ALA A 126 -13.77 -9.02 -19.99
CA ALA A 126 -14.32 -9.67 -18.80
C ALA A 126 -15.74 -9.15 -18.51
N GLU A 127 -16.70 -10.06 -18.43
CA GLU A 127 -18.11 -9.74 -18.23
C GLU A 127 -18.39 -9.31 -16.78
N ASP A 128 -17.79 -10.03 -15.82
CA ASP A 128 -17.98 -9.83 -14.39
C ASP A 128 -16.68 -10.08 -13.58
N LYS A 129 -16.75 -9.81 -12.28
CA LYS A 129 -15.63 -9.97 -11.34
C LYS A 129 -15.15 -11.42 -11.24
N ALA A 130 -16.05 -12.40 -11.29
CA ALA A 130 -15.69 -13.81 -11.18
C ALA A 130 -14.89 -14.27 -12.41
N GLN A 131 -15.35 -13.90 -13.61
CA GLN A 131 -14.65 -14.17 -14.85
C GLN A 131 -13.31 -13.44 -14.87
N TYR A 132 -13.25 -12.17 -14.46
CA TYR A 132 -12.00 -11.41 -14.37
C TYR A 132 -10.93 -12.08 -13.48
N LEU A 133 -11.34 -12.68 -12.36
CA LEU A 133 -10.43 -13.40 -11.46
C LEU A 133 -9.93 -14.72 -12.06
N LEU A 134 -10.78 -15.44 -12.80
CA LEU A 134 -10.47 -16.75 -13.38
C LEU A 134 -9.83 -16.69 -14.77
N ARG A 135 -10.03 -15.59 -15.52
CA ARG A 135 -9.61 -15.40 -16.91
C ARG A 135 -8.77 -14.14 -17.07
N PRO A 136 -7.49 -14.17 -16.65
CA PRO A 136 -6.60 -13.02 -16.75
C PRO A 136 -6.32 -12.60 -18.21
N ASP A 137 -6.55 -13.49 -19.17
CA ASP A 137 -6.45 -13.20 -20.60
C ASP A 137 -7.54 -12.22 -21.07
N LEU A 138 -8.77 -12.33 -20.57
CA LEU A 138 -9.87 -11.45 -20.95
C LEU A 138 -9.69 -10.03 -20.42
N GLY A 139 -9.08 -9.88 -19.25
CA GLY A 139 -8.73 -8.57 -18.67
C GLY A 139 -7.58 -7.84 -19.38
N ARG A 140 -7.03 -8.39 -20.47
CA ARG A 140 -5.96 -7.78 -21.29
C ARG A 140 -6.44 -7.33 -22.66
N ILE A 141 -7.68 -7.64 -23.03
CA ILE A 141 -8.21 -7.42 -24.38
C ILE A 141 -9.57 -6.73 -24.32
N PHE A 142 -9.94 -6.07 -25.41
CA PHE A 142 -11.16 -5.28 -25.53
C PHE A 142 -12.03 -5.78 -26.69
N ASP A 143 -13.32 -5.47 -26.64
CA ASP A 143 -14.24 -5.66 -27.75
C ASP A 143 -14.17 -4.50 -28.75
N GLU A 144 -14.90 -4.64 -29.87
CA GLU A 144 -14.91 -3.64 -30.94
C GLU A 144 -15.56 -2.32 -30.49
N GLU A 145 -16.56 -2.38 -29.61
CA GLU A 145 -17.25 -1.21 -29.07
C GLU A 145 -16.30 -0.35 -28.22
N ASN A 146 -15.62 -0.96 -27.26
CA ASN A 146 -14.64 -0.26 -26.42
C ASN A 146 -13.45 0.22 -27.23
N THR A 147 -13.01 -0.54 -28.24
CA THR A 147 -11.96 -0.09 -29.16
C THR A 147 -12.39 1.16 -29.95
N LYS A 148 -13.67 1.27 -30.32
CA LYS A 148 -14.20 2.46 -30.98
C LYS A 148 -14.24 3.66 -30.03
N ILE A 149 -14.69 3.47 -28.79
CA ILE A 149 -14.68 4.52 -27.74
C ILE A 149 -13.26 5.05 -27.53
N MET A 150 -12.27 4.17 -27.48
CA MET A 150 -10.86 4.56 -27.37
C MET A 150 -10.44 5.47 -28.53
N LYS A 151 -10.70 5.07 -29.78
CA LYS A 151 -10.30 5.86 -30.96
C LYS A 151 -11.00 7.21 -31.05
N GLU A 152 -12.24 7.31 -30.58
CA GLU A 152 -13.04 8.53 -30.65
C GLU A 152 -12.76 9.51 -29.50
N ARG A 153 -12.56 9.00 -28.28
CA ARG A 153 -12.44 9.84 -27.07
C ARG A 153 -11.02 10.07 -26.59
N LEU A 154 -10.08 9.19 -26.95
CA LEU A 154 -8.68 9.34 -26.57
C LEU A 154 -7.93 10.16 -27.62
N LYS A 155 -7.00 10.98 -27.13
CA LYS A 155 -6.02 11.67 -27.96
C LYS A 155 -5.18 10.67 -28.76
N GLN A 156 -5.03 10.92 -30.06
CA GLN A 156 -4.22 10.08 -30.95
C GLN A 156 -2.76 10.55 -30.96
N ASN A 157 -1.84 9.58 -31.02
CA ASN A 157 -0.39 9.73 -31.01
C ASN A 157 0.19 10.58 -29.86
N PRO A 158 -0.23 10.39 -28.59
CA PRO A 158 0.39 11.09 -27.47
C PRO A 158 1.82 10.57 -27.22
N ASP A 159 2.63 11.35 -26.51
CA ASP A 159 3.92 10.83 -26.02
C ASP A 159 3.68 9.75 -24.95
N VAL A 160 2.71 9.98 -24.07
CA VAL A 160 2.40 9.11 -22.94
C VAL A 160 0.90 8.92 -22.81
N GLN A 161 0.43 7.67 -22.80
CA GLN A 161 -0.95 7.34 -22.46
C GLN A 161 -1.05 6.93 -20.98
N ILE A 162 -1.95 7.57 -20.23
CA ILE A 162 -2.25 7.26 -18.84
C ILE A 162 -3.47 6.33 -18.79
N VAL A 163 -3.32 5.18 -18.15
CA VAL A 163 -4.39 4.19 -17.96
C VAL A 163 -4.61 3.98 -16.47
N ILE A 164 -5.86 4.00 -16.03
CA ILE A 164 -6.24 3.76 -14.64
C ILE A 164 -7.10 2.50 -14.62
N GLY A 165 -6.62 1.44 -14.00
CA GLY A 165 -7.32 0.17 -13.90
C GLY A 165 -7.73 -0.14 -12.47
N ASP A 166 -8.97 -0.59 -12.26
CA ASP A 166 -9.42 -1.11 -10.96
C ASP A 166 -8.50 -2.22 -10.42
N GLY A 167 -8.04 -3.13 -11.29
CA GLY A 167 -7.10 -4.17 -10.92
C GLY A 167 -7.69 -5.17 -9.93
N LEU A 168 -6.91 -5.55 -8.92
CA LEU A 168 -7.37 -6.50 -7.88
C LEU A 168 -7.88 -5.79 -6.62
N SER A 169 -7.75 -4.48 -6.53
CA SER A 169 -8.23 -3.68 -5.40
C SER A 169 -8.80 -2.35 -5.86
N SER A 170 -10.12 -2.20 -5.79
CA SER A 170 -10.79 -0.92 -6.06
C SER A 170 -10.44 0.15 -5.03
N THR A 171 -10.26 -0.24 -3.77
CA THR A 171 -9.89 0.68 -2.67
C THR A 171 -8.56 1.39 -2.95
N ALA A 172 -7.61 0.71 -3.60
CA ALA A 172 -6.34 1.32 -3.98
C ALA A 172 -6.51 2.46 -5.00
N ILE A 173 -7.47 2.36 -5.91
CA ILE A 173 -7.74 3.42 -6.87
C ILE A 173 -8.45 4.58 -6.18
N GLU A 174 -9.49 4.28 -5.40
CA GLU A 174 -10.28 5.31 -4.71
C GLU A 174 -9.44 6.15 -3.74
N ALA A 175 -8.51 5.52 -3.02
CA ALA A 175 -7.65 6.18 -2.05
C ALA A 175 -6.59 7.08 -2.68
N ASN A 176 -6.04 6.71 -3.84
CA ASN A 176 -4.79 7.32 -4.34
C ASN A 176 -4.96 8.17 -5.61
N ILE A 177 -5.95 7.88 -6.46
CA ILE A 177 -5.96 8.46 -7.83
C ILE A 177 -6.15 9.99 -7.83
N ARG A 178 -6.94 10.52 -6.88
CA ARG A 178 -7.23 11.95 -6.77
C ARG A 178 -5.99 12.79 -6.47
N GLU A 179 -4.99 12.19 -5.83
CA GLU A 179 -3.75 12.87 -5.46
C GLU A 179 -2.64 12.64 -6.50
N ILE A 180 -2.49 11.41 -7.00
CA ILE A 180 -1.43 11.09 -7.97
C ILE A 180 -1.65 11.66 -9.35
N LEU A 181 -2.90 11.67 -9.86
CA LEU A 181 -3.17 12.01 -11.26
C LEU A 181 -2.81 13.48 -11.57
N PRO A 182 -3.22 14.47 -10.74
CA PRO A 182 -2.82 15.87 -10.98
C PRO A 182 -1.31 16.07 -10.88
N ALA A 183 -0.65 15.44 -9.90
CA ALA A 183 0.80 15.54 -9.71
C ALA A 183 1.56 14.97 -10.92
N LEU A 184 1.11 13.81 -11.43
CA LEU A 184 1.67 13.16 -12.61
C LEU A 184 1.47 14.02 -13.87
N GLU A 185 0.26 14.50 -14.14
CA GLU A 185 -0.01 15.32 -15.32
C GLU A 185 0.77 16.63 -15.32
N GLN A 186 0.86 17.28 -14.16
CA GLN A 186 1.68 18.48 -13.99
C GLN A 186 3.17 18.19 -14.21
N GLY A 187 3.67 17.09 -13.64
CA GLY A 187 5.05 16.64 -13.82
C GLY A 187 5.37 16.39 -15.30
N LEU A 188 4.54 15.63 -16.01
CA LEU A 188 4.74 15.35 -17.45
C LEU A 188 4.80 16.63 -18.28
N ARG A 189 3.85 17.54 -18.07
CA ARG A 189 3.81 18.84 -18.78
C ARG A 189 5.04 19.69 -18.48
N SER A 190 5.58 19.65 -17.26
CA SER A 190 6.78 20.40 -16.90
C SER A 190 8.04 19.93 -17.64
N PHE A 191 8.09 18.65 -18.02
CA PHE A 191 9.16 18.08 -18.87
C PHE A 191 8.91 18.26 -20.37
N GLY A 192 7.81 18.93 -20.76
CA GLY A 192 7.42 19.07 -22.17
C GLY A 192 6.92 17.77 -22.80
N VAL A 193 6.55 16.78 -21.98
CA VAL A 193 5.96 15.52 -22.43
C VAL A 193 4.45 15.72 -22.60
N ASP A 194 3.91 15.29 -23.73
CA ASP A 194 2.50 15.45 -24.05
C ASP A 194 1.65 14.28 -23.52
N PRO A 195 0.84 14.47 -22.45
CA PRO A 195 -0.03 13.42 -21.96
C PRO A 195 -1.25 13.23 -22.89
N GLY A 196 -1.59 11.97 -23.14
CA GLY A 196 -2.86 11.55 -23.72
C GLY A 196 -4.02 11.78 -22.75
N THR A 197 -5.25 11.63 -23.25
CA THR A 197 -6.45 11.68 -22.39
C THR A 197 -6.41 10.50 -21.42
N PRO A 198 -6.38 10.69 -20.08
CA PRO A 198 -6.43 9.56 -19.15
C PRO A 198 -7.73 8.76 -19.34
N VAL A 199 -7.67 7.43 -19.16
CA VAL A 199 -8.82 6.53 -19.34
C VAL A 199 -8.93 5.59 -18.15
N PHE A 200 -10.17 5.38 -17.70
CA PHE A 200 -10.48 4.38 -16.69
C PHE A 200 -10.88 3.06 -17.36
N VAL A 201 -10.33 1.95 -16.87
CA VAL A 201 -10.50 0.61 -17.42
C VAL A 201 -11.08 -0.31 -16.35
N GLU A 202 -12.28 -0.83 -16.61
CA GLU A 202 -12.91 -1.85 -15.78
C GLU A 202 -12.35 -3.25 -16.07
N TYR A 203 -12.15 -4.04 -15.01
CA TYR A 203 -11.58 -5.38 -15.07
C TYR A 203 -10.20 -5.42 -15.73
N SER A 204 -9.37 -4.44 -15.38
CA SER A 204 -8.10 -4.21 -16.05
C SER A 204 -7.00 -5.13 -15.55
N ARG A 205 -6.17 -5.64 -16.47
CA ARG A 205 -4.85 -6.21 -16.17
C ARG A 205 -3.79 -5.30 -16.77
N VAL A 206 -2.54 -5.46 -16.31
CA VAL A 206 -1.39 -4.67 -16.80
C VAL A 206 -1.31 -4.63 -18.34
N GLY A 207 -1.52 -5.77 -19.01
CA GLY A 207 -1.49 -5.86 -20.47
C GLY A 207 -2.60 -5.10 -21.21
N ALA A 208 -3.67 -4.66 -20.53
CA ALA A 208 -4.69 -3.81 -21.13
C ALA A 208 -4.12 -2.44 -21.54
N GLY A 209 -3.10 -1.96 -20.82
CA GLY A 209 -2.39 -0.73 -21.19
C GLY A 209 -1.74 -0.84 -22.56
N ASP A 210 -1.15 -1.99 -22.89
CA ASP A 210 -0.49 -2.16 -24.19
C ASP A 210 -1.49 -2.09 -25.35
N PHE A 211 -2.66 -2.72 -25.18
CA PHE A 211 -3.72 -2.67 -26.18
C PHE A 211 -4.19 -1.24 -26.43
N ILE A 212 -4.44 -0.47 -25.36
CA ILE A 212 -4.89 0.92 -25.46
C ILE A 212 -3.82 1.76 -26.15
N ALA A 213 -2.56 1.59 -25.75
CA ALA A 213 -1.45 2.35 -26.30
C ALA A 213 -1.24 2.07 -27.79
N GLU A 214 -1.33 0.81 -28.21
CA GLU A 214 -1.27 0.43 -29.62
C GLU A 214 -2.46 1.00 -30.41
N ALA A 215 -3.67 0.99 -29.83
CA ALA A 215 -4.87 1.51 -30.47
C ALA A 215 -4.83 3.03 -30.70
N VAL A 216 -4.16 3.79 -29.84
CA VAL A 216 -4.03 5.26 -29.95
C VAL A 216 -2.68 5.73 -30.49
N GLY A 217 -1.73 4.83 -30.74
CA GLY A 217 -0.38 5.17 -31.22
C GLY A 217 0.51 5.86 -30.19
N ALA A 218 0.34 5.57 -28.89
CA ALA A 218 1.16 6.18 -27.84
C ALA A 218 2.60 5.64 -27.85
N LYS A 219 3.60 6.53 -27.67
CA LYS A 219 5.01 6.12 -27.61
C LYS A 219 5.33 5.37 -26.32
N LEU A 220 4.67 5.73 -25.22
CA LEU A 220 4.81 5.10 -23.91
C LEU A 220 3.42 4.98 -23.28
N VAL A 221 3.21 3.92 -22.49
CA VAL A 221 2.02 3.78 -21.65
C VAL A 221 2.43 3.62 -20.20
N LEU A 222 1.65 4.23 -19.31
CA LEU A 222 1.69 3.92 -17.89
C LEU A 222 0.31 3.49 -17.43
N ILE A 223 0.25 2.44 -16.63
CA ILE A 223 -0.98 1.92 -16.03
C ILE A 223 -0.88 1.96 -14.51
N LEU A 224 -1.73 2.78 -13.90
CA LEU A 224 -1.99 2.83 -12.47
C LEU A 224 -3.05 1.77 -12.14
N ILE A 225 -2.70 0.78 -11.33
CA ILE A 225 -3.55 -0.39 -11.11
C ILE A 225 -3.53 -0.85 -9.66
N GLY A 226 -4.72 -1.17 -9.13
CA GLY A 226 -4.87 -1.72 -7.78
C GLY A 226 -4.18 -3.08 -7.64
N GLU A 227 -3.31 -3.20 -6.64
CA GLU A 227 -2.61 -4.45 -6.35
C GLU A 227 -3.54 -5.47 -5.68
N ARG A 228 -3.04 -6.69 -5.46
CA ARG A 228 -3.75 -7.68 -4.67
C ARG A 228 -3.86 -7.18 -3.21
N PRO A 229 -5.08 -7.11 -2.63
CA PRO A 229 -5.26 -6.76 -1.23
C PRO A 229 -4.40 -7.64 -0.31
N GLY A 230 -3.62 -7.00 0.55
CA GLY A 230 -2.87 -7.65 1.61
C GLY A 230 -3.72 -7.82 2.87
N VAL A 231 -3.24 -8.63 3.81
CA VAL A 231 -3.89 -8.85 5.12
C VAL A 231 -3.80 -7.59 6.02
N ALA A 232 -3.10 -6.55 5.59
CA ALA A 232 -2.87 -5.33 6.37
C ALA A 232 -3.33 -4.04 5.67
N SER A 233 -3.50 -4.06 4.34
CA SER A 233 -3.93 -2.90 3.56
C SER A 233 -4.48 -3.36 2.20
N SER A 234 -5.58 -2.74 1.79
CA SER A 234 -6.16 -2.85 0.45
C SER A 234 -5.84 -1.63 -0.42
N GLU A 235 -5.13 -0.63 0.09
CA GLU A 235 -4.92 0.66 -0.58
C GLU A 235 -3.69 0.68 -1.49
N SER A 236 -2.92 -0.41 -1.54
CA SER A 236 -1.68 -0.46 -2.33
C SER A 236 -1.96 -0.44 -3.83
N MET A 237 -1.39 0.55 -4.53
CA MET A 237 -1.43 0.69 -5.98
C MET A 237 -0.03 0.54 -6.59
N SER A 238 0.03 0.05 -7.82
CA SER A 238 1.25 -0.03 -8.64
C SER A 238 1.11 0.81 -9.90
N CYS A 239 2.23 1.33 -10.40
CA CYS A 239 2.37 1.91 -11.72
C CYS A 239 3.29 1.02 -12.58
N TYR A 240 2.78 0.49 -13.69
CA TYR A 240 3.59 -0.19 -14.69
C TYR A 240 3.78 0.72 -15.90
N MET A 241 5.01 0.90 -16.36
CA MET A 241 5.37 1.78 -17.47
C MET A 241 6.09 1.01 -18.56
N THR A 242 5.75 1.30 -19.81
CA THR A 242 6.26 0.57 -20.96
C THR A 242 6.53 1.52 -22.12
N TYR A 243 7.76 1.54 -22.62
CA TYR A 243 8.11 2.24 -23.86
C TYR A 243 7.82 1.36 -25.08
N ASN A 244 7.29 1.96 -26.15
CA ASN A 244 6.87 1.30 -27.39
C ASN A 244 6.07 0.01 -27.14
N PRO A 245 4.96 0.09 -26.38
CA PRO A 245 4.19 -1.07 -25.97
C PRO A 245 3.61 -1.81 -27.18
N LYS A 246 3.56 -3.14 -27.08
CA LYS A 246 2.93 -4.02 -28.07
C LYS A 246 2.14 -5.10 -27.37
N VAL A 247 0.99 -5.46 -27.92
CA VAL A 247 0.22 -6.59 -27.39
C VAL A 247 1.07 -7.86 -27.40
N GLY A 248 1.14 -8.54 -26.25
CA GLY A 248 1.90 -9.79 -26.09
C GLY A 248 3.38 -9.61 -25.76
N MET A 249 3.84 -8.39 -25.45
CA MET A 249 5.21 -8.17 -25.02
C MET A 249 5.55 -8.83 -23.68
N MET A 250 6.84 -9.07 -23.46
CA MET A 250 7.34 -9.68 -22.22
C MET A 250 7.20 -8.72 -21.03
N GLU A 251 6.82 -9.25 -19.87
CA GLU A 251 6.65 -8.48 -18.63
C GLU A 251 7.98 -7.83 -18.17
N SER A 252 9.14 -8.41 -18.53
CA SER A 252 10.46 -7.83 -18.25
C SER A 252 10.72 -6.51 -18.98
N GLY A 253 9.95 -6.22 -20.04
CA GLY A 253 10.00 -4.94 -20.75
C GLY A 253 9.28 -3.80 -20.02
N ARG A 254 8.69 -4.06 -18.84
CA ARG A 254 7.96 -3.06 -18.05
C ARG A 254 8.81 -2.58 -16.88
N THR A 255 8.82 -1.27 -16.65
CA THR A 255 9.30 -0.68 -15.41
C THR A 255 8.15 -0.60 -14.42
N VAL A 256 8.38 -0.88 -13.13
CA VAL A 256 7.32 -0.87 -12.11
C VAL A 256 7.73 -0.01 -10.91
N ILE A 257 6.78 0.78 -10.43
CA ILE A 257 6.80 1.40 -9.09
C ILE A 257 5.60 0.82 -8.35
N SER A 258 5.85 0.11 -7.25
CA SER A 258 4.81 -0.54 -6.43
C SER A 258 4.63 0.16 -5.09
N ASN A 259 3.65 -0.29 -4.30
CA ASN A 259 3.42 0.17 -2.94
C ASN A 259 3.17 1.68 -2.85
N ILE A 260 2.42 2.21 -3.82
CA ILE A 260 1.93 3.59 -3.80
C ILE A 260 0.70 3.64 -2.91
N HIS A 261 0.85 4.25 -1.73
CA HIS A 261 -0.21 4.52 -0.76
C HIS A 261 0.35 5.38 0.40
N GLN A 262 -0.50 5.89 1.28
CA GLN A 262 -0.11 6.78 2.39
C GLN A 262 0.98 6.23 3.33
N HIS A 263 1.11 4.90 3.43
CA HIS A 263 2.09 4.23 4.29
C HIS A 263 3.27 3.60 3.52
N GLY A 264 3.30 3.79 2.19
CA GLY A 264 4.38 3.40 1.29
C GLY A 264 4.98 4.65 0.67
N THR A 265 5.05 4.70 -0.65
CA THR A 265 5.36 5.94 -1.38
C THR A 265 4.09 6.79 -1.46
N PRO A 266 4.05 8.02 -0.90
CA PRO A 266 2.87 8.87 -0.97
C PRO A 266 2.44 9.15 -2.42
N PRO A 267 1.13 9.21 -2.73
CA PRO A 267 0.65 9.34 -4.11
C PRO A 267 1.17 10.58 -4.85
N SER A 268 1.26 11.73 -4.19
CA SER A 268 1.82 12.96 -4.79
C SER A 268 3.31 12.83 -5.15
N GLU A 269 4.12 12.28 -4.25
CA GLU A 269 5.54 12.00 -4.49
C GLU A 269 5.73 10.97 -5.60
N ALA A 270 4.92 9.90 -5.59
CA ALA A 270 4.93 8.90 -6.63
C ALA A 270 4.62 9.50 -8.01
N GLY A 271 3.65 10.41 -8.10
CA GLY A 271 3.29 11.09 -9.36
C GLY A 271 4.46 11.88 -9.95
N ALA A 272 5.19 12.64 -9.12
CA ALA A 272 6.37 13.37 -9.54
C ALA A 272 7.50 12.43 -9.99
N HIS A 273 7.77 11.37 -9.22
CA HIS A 273 8.80 10.40 -9.54
C HIS A 273 8.49 9.62 -10.83
N ILE A 274 7.23 9.23 -11.05
CA ILE A 274 6.78 8.60 -12.30
C ILE A 274 7.02 9.54 -13.48
N ALA A 275 6.69 10.83 -13.36
CA ALA A 275 6.89 11.79 -14.46
C ALA A 275 8.38 11.92 -14.85
N GLU A 276 9.29 11.99 -13.87
CA GLU A 276 10.73 12.02 -14.09
C GLU A 276 11.23 10.74 -14.79
N LEU A 277 10.75 9.58 -14.33
CA LEU A 277 11.10 8.29 -14.89
C LEU A 277 10.60 8.14 -16.32
N VAL A 278 9.36 8.57 -16.59
CA VAL A 278 8.77 8.58 -17.93
C VAL A 278 9.57 9.47 -18.88
N ASN A 279 9.98 10.67 -18.45
CA ASN A 279 10.86 11.54 -19.24
C ASN A 279 12.18 10.83 -19.59
N THR A 280 12.77 10.13 -18.62
CA THR A 280 13.99 9.32 -18.83
C THR A 280 13.73 8.19 -19.83
N MET A 281 12.63 7.45 -19.70
CA MET A 281 12.26 6.36 -20.62
C MET A 281 12.08 6.85 -22.06
N LEU A 282 11.45 8.01 -22.25
CA LEU A 282 11.28 8.63 -23.58
C LEU A 282 12.61 9.06 -24.19
N ARG A 283 13.52 9.62 -23.38
CA ARG A 283 14.86 10.02 -23.83
C ARG A 283 15.71 8.81 -24.25
N GLU A 284 15.75 7.79 -23.40
CA GLU A 284 16.57 6.59 -23.64
C GLU A 284 15.91 5.59 -24.59
N LYS A 285 14.60 5.72 -24.84
CA LYS A 285 13.78 4.82 -25.67
C LYS A 285 13.81 3.38 -25.18
N LYS A 286 13.76 3.20 -23.85
CA LYS A 286 13.88 1.90 -23.16
C LYS A 286 12.96 1.84 -21.94
N SER A 287 12.60 0.64 -21.54
CA SER A 287 11.81 0.33 -20.35
C SER A 287 12.18 -1.02 -19.77
N GLY A 288 11.75 -1.29 -18.54
CA GLY A 288 12.02 -2.54 -17.84
C GLY A 288 13.50 -2.81 -17.64
N VAL A 289 13.92 -4.05 -17.83
CA VAL A 289 15.30 -4.50 -17.60
C VAL A 289 16.33 -3.80 -18.49
N ASP A 290 15.90 -3.22 -19.62
CA ASP A 290 16.78 -2.51 -20.56
C ASP A 290 17.04 -1.06 -20.14
N LEU A 291 16.25 -0.52 -19.20
CA LEU A 291 16.41 0.83 -18.68
C LEU A 291 17.39 0.85 -17.51
N VAL A 292 18.58 1.38 -17.74
CA VAL A 292 19.57 1.59 -16.68
C VAL A 292 19.40 3.02 -16.15
N VAL A 293 18.95 3.14 -14.91
CA VAL A 293 18.82 4.43 -14.22
C VAL A 293 20.10 4.64 -13.39
N ASP A 294 20.89 5.67 -13.73
CA ASP A 294 22.05 6.07 -12.92
C ASP A 294 21.57 6.60 -11.56
N SER A 295 21.72 5.79 -10.51
CA SER A 295 21.33 6.12 -9.14
C SER A 295 22.12 7.28 -8.50
N ASN A 296 23.10 7.83 -9.21
CA ASN A 296 23.91 8.98 -8.77
C ASN A 296 23.48 10.34 -9.37
N LYS A 297 22.37 10.40 -10.13
CA LYS A 297 21.84 11.63 -10.72
C LYS A 297 20.52 12.11 -10.10
N THR A 298 20.25 11.78 -8.85
CA THR A 298 19.20 12.49 -8.09
C THR A 298 19.67 13.92 -7.86
N THR A 299 19.30 14.81 -8.77
CA THR A 299 19.49 16.25 -8.59
C THR A 299 18.46 16.66 -7.55
N VAL A 300 18.90 16.72 -6.30
CA VAL A 300 18.16 17.41 -5.24
C VAL A 300 18.13 18.88 -5.65
N CYS A 301 17.01 19.32 -6.22
CA CYS A 301 16.68 20.73 -6.35
C CYS A 301 16.04 21.21 -5.05
#